data_AF-A0A4V2AYI0-F1
#
_entry.id   AF-A0A4V2AYI0-F1
#
_cell.length_a   1.000
_cell.length_b   1.000
_cell.length_c   1.000
_cell.angle_alpha   90.00
_cell.angle_beta   90.00
_cell.angle_gamma   90.00
#
_symmetry.space_group_name_H-M   'P 1'
#
loop_
_entity.id
_entity.type
_entity.pdbx_description
1 polymer ?
#
loop_
_entity_poly.entity_id
_entity_poly.type
_entity_poly.pdbx_seq_one_letter_code
_entity_poly.pdbx_strand_id
1 'polypeptide(L)'
;MATSYSKLGMEFVPMLWNGNFTVADAVKKIPADAKYLLAFNEPNFKSQGNLSPAQAAARWPEVESIAKQRNLKIVSPAVNYCGPAANCHETDPYVYLDKFFAACKDCKVDYIAVHWYACKAEYLTNYLKGFEKYKKPLWVTEFSCGDGDAAQKSLAGQKAYMDEAIKVLESNPLVYRYSWFASRTTAIPNVDLLGASGELTDLGKQYETTATKVAGACDL
;
A
#
# COMPACT_ATOMS: atom_id res chain seq x y z
N MET A 1 2.01 11.01 -25.33
CA MET A 1 2.37 12.24 -24.59
C MET A 1 2.71 11.83 -23.16
N ALA A 2 3.86 12.28 -22.64
CA ALA A 2 4.24 12.09 -21.24
C ALA A 2 3.22 12.79 -20.33
N THR A 3 2.71 12.07 -19.33
CA THR A 3 1.81 12.58 -18.28
C THR A 3 2.56 13.57 -17.39
N SER A 4 1.84 14.42 -16.64
CA SER A 4 2.48 15.48 -15.83
C SER A 4 3.45 14.93 -14.77
N TYR A 5 3.13 13.77 -14.17
CA TYR A 5 3.98 13.13 -13.17
C TYR A 5 5.28 12.58 -13.76
N SER A 6 5.27 12.05 -14.98
CA SER A 6 6.46 11.42 -15.57
C SER A 6 7.53 12.46 -15.92
N LYS A 7 7.12 13.72 -16.18
CA LYS A 7 8.05 14.85 -16.36
C LYS A 7 8.77 15.26 -15.07
N LEU A 8 8.22 14.87 -13.91
CA LEU A 8 8.78 15.13 -12.59
C LEU A 8 9.60 13.92 -12.07
N GLY A 9 9.90 12.95 -12.92
CA GLY A 9 10.58 11.71 -12.50
C GLY A 9 9.73 10.80 -11.61
N MET A 10 8.43 11.10 -11.46
CA MET A 10 7.52 10.30 -10.65
C MET A 10 6.93 9.15 -11.46
N GLU A 11 6.56 8.08 -10.76
CA GLU A 11 5.86 6.93 -11.32
C GLU A 11 4.43 6.86 -10.77
N PHE A 12 3.44 6.74 -11.64
CA PHE A 12 2.06 6.46 -11.23
C PHE A 12 1.81 4.95 -11.23
N VAL A 13 1.28 4.43 -10.11
CA VAL A 13 0.92 3.02 -9.97
C VAL A 13 -0.61 2.89 -9.94
N PRO A 14 -1.24 2.31 -10.98
CA PRO A 14 -2.68 2.07 -10.98
C PRO A 14 -3.09 1.00 -9.96
N MET A 15 -4.32 1.11 -9.47
CA MET A 15 -4.92 0.13 -8.57
C MET A 15 -6.29 -0.33 -9.07
N LEU A 16 -6.52 -1.64 -9.06
CA LEU A 16 -7.86 -2.21 -9.05
C LEU A 16 -8.32 -2.26 -7.60
N TRP A 17 -9.10 -1.26 -7.19
CA TRP A 17 -9.38 -1.04 -5.77
C TRP A 17 -10.27 -2.15 -5.16
N ASN A 18 -11.24 -2.66 -5.92
CA ASN A 18 -12.11 -3.77 -5.53
C ASN A 18 -12.40 -4.68 -6.74
N GLY A 19 -13.37 -5.59 -6.60
CA GLY A 19 -13.80 -6.50 -7.67
C GLY A 19 -14.64 -5.85 -8.78
N ASN A 20 -15.01 -4.58 -8.67
CA ASN A 20 -15.91 -3.88 -9.60
C ASN A 20 -15.12 -3.18 -10.73
N PHE A 21 -14.72 -3.96 -11.72
CA PHE A 21 -14.06 -3.47 -12.94
C PHE A 21 -14.35 -4.42 -14.11
N THR A 22 -14.15 -3.91 -15.33
CA THR A 22 -14.01 -4.76 -16.51
C THR A 22 -12.56 -4.73 -16.97
N VAL A 23 -12.09 -5.82 -17.59
CA VAL A 23 -10.73 -5.89 -18.17
C VAL A 23 -10.52 -4.76 -19.20
N ALA A 24 -11.50 -4.53 -20.07
CA ALA A 24 -11.41 -3.53 -21.12
C ALA A 24 -11.25 -2.10 -20.56
N ASP A 25 -12.06 -1.73 -19.55
CA ASP A 25 -11.97 -0.40 -18.95
C ASP A 25 -10.67 -0.19 -18.17
N ALA A 26 -10.21 -1.21 -17.44
CA ALA A 26 -8.95 -1.17 -16.72
C ALA A 26 -7.77 -0.98 -17.68
N VAL A 27 -7.68 -1.81 -18.73
CA VAL A 27 -6.65 -1.73 -19.77
C VAL A 27 -6.67 -0.37 -20.46
N LYS A 28 -7.84 0.22 -20.72
CA LYS A 28 -7.94 1.55 -21.33
C LYS A 28 -7.46 2.68 -20.41
N LYS A 29 -7.71 2.59 -19.10
CA LYS A 29 -7.41 3.65 -18.13
C LYS A 29 -5.98 3.63 -17.60
N ILE A 30 -5.31 2.48 -17.61
CA ILE A 30 -3.94 2.38 -17.11
C ILE A 30 -2.98 3.20 -18.00
N PRO A 31 -2.12 4.08 -17.46
CA PRO A 31 -1.15 4.82 -18.26
C PRO A 31 -0.13 3.91 -18.97
N ALA A 32 0.25 4.25 -20.20
CA ALA A 32 1.14 3.43 -21.06
C ALA A 32 2.49 3.08 -20.39
N ASP A 33 2.97 3.97 -19.53
CA ASP A 33 4.23 3.92 -18.79
C ASP A 33 4.13 3.23 -17.42
N ALA A 34 2.94 2.77 -17.02
CA ALA A 34 2.77 2.02 -15.78
C ALA A 34 3.59 0.72 -15.81
N LYS A 35 4.20 0.38 -14.67
CA LYS A 35 5.04 -0.82 -14.50
C LYS A 35 4.44 -1.83 -13.53
N TYR A 36 3.56 -1.38 -12.65
CA TYR A 36 2.95 -2.19 -11.59
C TYR A 36 1.43 -2.05 -11.60
N LEU A 37 0.75 -3.00 -10.99
CA LEU A 37 -0.69 -3.01 -10.76
C LEU A 37 -0.94 -3.43 -9.31
N LEU A 38 -1.55 -2.55 -8.51
CA LEU A 38 -2.03 -2.87 -7.16
C LEU A 38 -3.42 -3.51 -7.25
N ALA A 39 -3.70 -4.58 -6.51
CA ALA A 39 -5.04 -5.19 -6.43
C ALA A 39 -5.16 -6.12 -5.23
N PHE A 40 -6.14 -6.06 -4.33
CA PHE A 40 -7.24 -5.12 -4.07
C PHE A 40 -6.99 -4.36 -2.76
N ASN A 41 -7.74 -3.29 -2.49
CA ASN A 41 -7.57 -2.45 -1.30
C ASN A 41 -8.30 -3.03 -0.09
N GLU A 42 -7.58 -3.48 0.93
CA GLU A 42 -8.14 -4.00 2.19
C GLU A 42 -9.35 -4.91 1.96
N PRO A 43 -9.27 -5.92 1.07
CA PRO A 43 -10.44 -6.70 0.71
C PRO A 43 -11.01 -7.48 1.90
N ASN A 44 -10.20 -7.72 2.93
CA ASN A 44 -10.61 -8.36 4.17
C ASN A 44 -11.57 -7.48 5.01
N PHE A 45 -11.70 -6.19 4.71
CA PHE A 45 -12.64 -5.26 5.33
C PHE A 45 -13.89 -5.12 4.46
N LYS A 46 -15.08 -5.28 5.06
CA LYS A 46 -16.37 -5.15 4.34
C LYS A 46 -16.66 -3.73 3.86
N SER A 47 -16.07 -2.72 4.51
CA SER A 47 -16.20 -1.30 4.14
C SER A 47 -15.24 -0.87 3.03
N GLN A 48 -14.28 -1.73 2.65
CA GLN A 48 -13.22 -1.40 1.70
C GLN A 48 -13.39 -2.23 0.41
N GLY A 49 -12.34 -2.90 -0.05
CA GLY A 49 -12.36 -3.76 -1.24
C GLY A 49 -13.40 -4.88 -1.16
N ASN A 50 -13.77 -5.31 0.06
CA ASN A 50 -14.90 -6.19 0.37
C ASN A 50 -14.95 -7.46 -0.48
N LEU A 51 -13.90 -8.28 -0.39
CA LEU A 51 -13.82 -9.58 -1.04
C LEU A 51 -13.29 -10.60 -0.04
N SER A 52 -13.97 -11.73 0.12
CA SER A 52 -13.37 -12.88 0.79
C SER A 52 -12.13 -13.37 0.03
N PRO A 53 -11.21 -14.14 0.66
CA PRO A 53 -10.04 -14.66 -0.04
C PRO A 53 -10.39 -15.44 -1.31
N ALA A 54 -11.46 -16.23 -1.28
CA ALA A 54 -11.94 -17.01 -2.43
C ALA A 54 -12.50 -16.11 -3.54
N GLN A 55 -13.19 -15.03 -3.19
CA GLN A 55 -13.68 -14.06 -4.18
C GLN A 55 -12.53 -13.29 -4.82
N ALA A 56 -11.53 -12.85 -4.04
CA ALA A 56 -10.33 -12.20 -4.57
C ALA A 56 -9.58 -13.14 -5.53
N ALA A 57 -9.40 -14.42 -5.15
CA ALA A 57 -8.82 -15.44 -6.01
C ALA A 57 -9.61 -15.64 -7.31
N ALA A 58 -10.95 -15.69 -7.23
CA ALA A 58 -11.81 -15.85 -8.41
C ALA A 58 -11.74 -14.67 -9.40
N ARG A 59 -11.43 -13.45 -8.93
CA ARG A 59 -11.21 -12.27 -9.79
C ARG A 59 -9.79 -12.20 -10.34
N TRP A 60 -8.85 -12.97 -9.79
CA TRP A 60 -7.42 -12.86 -10.13
C TRP A 60 -7.07 -13.17 -11.60
N PRO A 61 -7.72 -14.11 -12.31
CA PRO A 61 -7.47 -14.30 -13.75
C PRO A 61 -7.67 -13.03 -14.58
N GLU A 62 -8.61 -12.16 -14.18
CA GLU A 62 -8.81 -10.88 -14.85
C GLU A 62 -7.70 -9.88 -14.51
N VAL A 63 -7.21 -9.87 -13.27
CA VAL A 63 -6.05 -9.07 -12.84
C VAL A 63 -4.81 -9.46 -13.66
N GLU A 64 -4.55 -10.76 -13.81
CA GLU A 64 -3.44 -11.28 -14.61
C GLU A 64 -3.59 -10.95 -16.09
N SER A 65 -4.80 -11.01 -16.63
CA SER A 65 -5.08 -10.63 -18.02
C SER A 65 -4.77 -9.16 -18.27
N ILE A 66 -5.19 -8.26 -17.37
CA ILE A 66 -4.88 -6.83 -17.44
C ILE A 66 -3.36 -6.62 -17.37
N ALA A 67 -2.71 -7.24 -16.38
CA ALA A 67 -1.26 -7.13 -16.20
C ALA A 67 -0.49 -7.66 -17.41
N LYS A 68 -0.91 -8.76 -18.02
CA LYS A 68 -0.29 -9.31 -19.24
C LYS A 68 -0.43 -8.36 -20.43
N GLN A 69 -1.63 -7.83 -20.66
CA GLN A 69 -1.89 -6.89 -21.77
C GLN A 69 -1.10 -5.58 -21.64
N ARG A 70 -0.75 -5.20 -20.40
CA ARG A 70 -0.05 -3.96 -20.09
C ARG A 70 1.40 -4.16 -19.64
N ASN A 71 1.90 -5.40 -19.68
CA ASN A 71 3.23 -5.79 -19.21
C ASN A 71 3.55 -5.30 -17.78
N LEU A 72 2.64 -5.52 -16.85
CA LEU A 72 2.74 -5.05 -15.46
C LEU A 72 3.21 -6.18 -14.54
N LYS A 73 3.90 -5.77 -13.48
CA LYS A 73 4.10 -6.57 -12.26
C LYS A 73 2.88 -6.44 -11.34
N ILE A 74 2.46 -7.51 -10.71
CA ILE A 74 1.24 -7.54 -9.87
C ILE A 74 1.63 -7.49 -8.40
N VAL A 75 1.05 -6.54 -7.68
CA VAL A 75 1.14 -6.43 -6.23
C VAL A 75 -0.13 -7.02 -5.63
N SER A 76 0.02 -7.87 -4.61
CA SER A 76 -1.05 -8.63 -3.96
C SER A 76 -2.16 -7.74 -3.41
N PRO A 77 -3.24 -8.34 -2.90
CA PRO A 77 -4.17 -7.57 -2.09
C PRO A 77 -3.46 -6.92 -0.92
N ALA A 78 -3.75 -5.64 -0.73
CA ALA A 78 -3.20 -4.83 0.35
C ALA A 78 -4.00 -5.12 1.61
N VAL A 79 -3.40 -5.80 2.58
CA VAL A 79 -4.08 -6.29 3.78
C VAL A 79 -3.64 -5.55 5.04
N ASN A 80 -4.53 -5.53 6.03
CA ASN A 80 -4.25 -5.07 7.39
C ASN A 80 -5.16 -5.81 8.38
N TYR A 81 -4.91 -5.67 9.68
CA TYR A 81 -5.78 -6.20 10.73
C TYR A 81 -7.16 -5.53 10.68
N CYS A 82 -8.20 -6.35 10.52
CA CYS A 82 -9.57 -5.88 10.48
C CYS A 82 -10.30 -6.17 11.80
N GLY A 83 -11.05 -5.20 12.30
CA GLY A 83 -11.89 -5.36 13.47
C GLY A 83 -13.06 -4.37 13.49
N PRO A 84 -14.18 -4.71 14.17
CA PRO A 84 -14.49 -6.01 14.78
C PRO A 84 -14.80 -7.10 13.73
N ALA A 85 -14.69 -8.37 14.10
CA ALA A 85 -14.84 -9.51 13.18
C ALA A 85 -16.13 -9.50 12.33
N ALA A 86 -17.23 -8.96 12.86
CA ALA A 86 -18.48 -8.79 12.13
C ALA A 86 -18.35 -7.92 10.85
N ASN A 87 -17.36 -7.04 10.81
CA ASN A 87 -17.07 -6.14 9.69
C ASN A 87 -15.98 -6.68 8.75
N CYS A 88 -15.54 -7.92 8.96
CA CYS A 88 -14.41 -8.51 8.27
C CYS A 88 -14.82 -9.77 7.52
N HIS A 89 -14.15 -10.05 6.40
CA HIS A 89 -14.08 -11.40 5.84
C HIS A 89 -13.04 -12.24 6.56
N GLU A 90 -11.98 -11.59 7.04
CA GLU A 90 -10.94 -12.18 7.87
C GLU A 90 -10.29 -11.06 8.70
N THR A 91 -10.08 -11.32 9.99
CA THR A 91 -9.50 -10.34 10.92
C THR A 91 -7.98 -10.28 10.82
N ASP A 92 -7.35 -11.43 10.57
CA ASP A 92 -5.90 -11.56 10.49
C ASP A 92 -5.43 -11.47 9.03
N PRO A 93 -4.58 -10.48 8.68
CA PRO A 93 -4.11 -10.28 7.31
C PRO A 93 -3.25 -11.44 6.79
N TYR A 94 -2.50 -12.12 7.67
CA TYR A 94 -1.72 -13.30 7.30
C TYR A 94 -2.64 -14.47 6.94
N VAL A 95 -3.71 -14.68 7.71
CA VAL A 95 -4.70 -15.73 7.43
C VAL A 95 -5.46 -15.42 6.15
N TYR A 96 -5.78 -14.15 5.89
CA TYR A 96 -6.43 -13.75 4.64
C TYR A 96 -5.56 -14.12 3.43
N LEU A 97 -4.28 -13.73 3.44
CA LEU A 97 -3.36 -14.04 2.35
C LEU A 97 -3.07 -15.54 2.22
N ASP A 98 -2.96 -16.28 3.33
CA ASP A 98 -2.80 -17.74 3.29
C ASP A 98 -3.98 -18.40 2.56
N LYS A 99 -5.22 -18.00 2.90
CA LYS A 99 -6.43 -18.49 2.23
C LYS A 99 -6.49 -18.08 0.77
N PHE A 100 -6.05 -16.86 0.44
CA PHE A 100 -5.99 -16.37 -0.95
C PHE A 100 -5.01 -17.19 -1.79
N PHE A 101 -3.77 -17.39 -1.33
CA PHE A 101 -2.78 -18.20 -2.03
C PHE A 101 -3.15 -19.68 -2.09
N ALA A 102 -3.86 -20.20 -1.09
CA ALA A 102 -4.40 -21.56 -1.15
C ALA A 102 -5.51 -21.71 -2.21
N ALA A 103 -6.35 -20.68 -2.38
CA ALA A 103 -7.42 -20.63 -3.37
C ALA A 103 -6.91 -20.32 -4.79
N CYS A 104 -5.73 -19.72 -4.93
CA CYS A 104 -5.08 -19.52 -6.22
C CYS A 104 -3.58 -19.86 -6.21
N LYS A 105 -3.30 -21.16 -6.26
CA LYS A 105 -1.93 -21.71 -6.14
C LYS A 105 -1.01 -21.27 -7.27
N ASP A 106 -1.54 -21.13 -8.48
CA ASP A 106 -0.78 -20.80 -9.69
C ASP A 106 -0.88 -19.31 -10.06
N CYS A 107 -1.57 -18.50 -9.24
CA CYS A 107 -1.67 -17.07 -9.48
C CYS A 107 -0.31 -16.39 -9.40
N LYS A 108 0.00 -15.60 -10.42
CA LYS A 108 1.12 -14.68 -10.43
C LYS A 108 0.86 -13.53 -9.47
N VAL A 109 1.75 -13.43 -8.49
CA VAL A 109 1.87 -12.29 -7.57
C VAL A 109 3.36 -11.99 -7.46
N ASP A 110 3.78 -10.80 -7.89
CA ASP A 110 5.19 -10.41 -7.88
C ASP A 110 5.60 -9.82 -6.51
N TYR A 111 4.68 -9.10 -5.84
CA TYR A 111 4.92 -8.40 -4.58
C TYR A 111 3.75 -8.57 -3.60
N ILE A 112 4.01 -8.41 -2.31
CA ILE A 112 2.97 -8.38 -1.27
C ILE A 112 2.71 -6.94 -0.85
N ALA A 113 1.45 -6.47 -0.86
CA ALA A 113 1.05 -5.18 -0.30
C ALA A 113 0.48 -5.33 1.11
N VAL A 114 0.79 -4.36 1.97
CA VAL A 114 0.26 -4.25 3.34
C VAL A 114 -0.01 -2.80 3.70
N HIS A 115 -1.00 -2.57 4.57
CA HIS A 115 -1.23 -1.28 5.22
C HIS A 115 -0.93 -1.38 6.72
N TRP A 116 -0.63 -0.24 7.34
CA TRP A 116 -0.27 -0.22 8.76
C TRP A 116 -0.56 1.11 9.45
N TYR A 117 -1.36 1.09 10.52
CA TYR A 117 -1.81 2.31 11.21
C TYR A 117 -1.48 2.35 12.71
N ALA A 118 -0.74 1.38 13.25
CA ALA A 118 -0.31 1.44 14.64
C ALA A 118 0.95 2.32 14.81
N CYS A 119 1.11 2.89 16.01
CA CYS A 119 2.00 4.02 16.24
C CYS A 119 3.35 3.68 16.90
N LYS A 120 3.87 2.46 16.67
CA LYS A 120 5.19 2.03 17.17
C LYS A 120 5.95 1.26 16.10
N ALA A 121 7.20 1.65 15.87
CA ALA A 121 8.05 1.02 14.85
C ALA A 121 8.39 -0.45 15.15
N GLU A 122 8.45 -0.83 16.44
CA GLU A 122 8.61 -2.23 16.85
C GLU A 122 7.44 -3.10 16.32
N TYR A 123 6.21 -2.59 16.41
CA TYR A 123 5.04 -3.32 15.96
C TYR A 123 5.03 -3.45 14.43
N LEU A 124 5.44 -2.40 13.71
CA LEU A 124 5.64 -2.46 12.25
C LEU A 124 6.70 -3.50 11.88
N THR A 125 7.83 -3.53 12.60
CA THR A 125 8.92 -4.51 12.36
C THR A 125 8.40 -5.95 12.49
N ASN A 126 7.69 -6.24 13.58
CA ASN A 126 7.09 -7.55 13.82
C ASN A 126 6.02 -7.89 12.77
N TYR A 127 5.22 -6.89 12.37
CA TYR A 127 4.19 -7.06 11.36
C TYR A 127 4.78 -7.48 10.00
N LEU A 128 5.81 -6.78 9.53
CA LEU A 128 6.47 -7.06 8.25
C LEU A 128 7.13 -8.44 8.23
N LYS A 129 7.73 -8.87 9.35
CA LYS A 129 8.36 -10.20 9.48
C LYS A 129 7.40 -11.35 9.18
N GLY A 130 6.12 -11.22 9.55
CA GLY A 130 5.12 -12.26 9.31
C GLY A 130 4.87 -12.59 7.83
N PHE A 131 5.22 -11.67 6.91
CA PHE A 131 5.06 -11.87 5.47
C PHE A 131 6.28 -12.53 4.79
N GLU A 132 7.39 -12.73 5.51
CA GLU A 132 8.61 -13.41 5.00
C GLU A 132 8.31 -14.79 4.41
N LYS A 133 7.29 -15.48 4.96
CA LYS A 133 6.85 -16.80 4.50
C LYS A 133 6.46 -16.83 3.02
N TYR A 134 6.03 -15.71 2.43
CA TYR A 134 5.66 -15.63 1.02
C TYR A 134 6.86 -15.48 0.08
N LYS A 135 8.06 -15.19 0.60
CA LYS A 135 9.32 -15.04 -0.17
C LYS A 135 9.17 -14.05 -1.33
N LYS A 136 8.47 -12.95 -1.09
CA LYS A 136 8.20 -11.87 -2.05
C LYS A 136 8.56 -10.54 -1.43
N PRO A 137 9.05 -9.54 -2.20
CA PRO A 137 9.28 -8.21 -1.67
C PRO A 137 7.95 -7.54 -1.28
N LEU A 138 8.03 -6.66 -0.29
CA LEU A 138 6.90 -5.99 0.33
C LEU A 138 6.73 -4.56 -0.19
N TRP A 139 5.47 -4.18 -0.36
CA TRP A 139 5.03 -2.81 -0.54
C TRP A 139 4.21 -2.41 0.69
N VAL A 140 4.63 -1.36 1.40
CA VAL A 140 3.83 -0.75 2.47
C VAL A 140 3.05 0.39 1.86
N THR A 141 1.91 0.08 1.25
CA THR A 141 1.18 1.02 0.38
C THR A 141 0.44 2.12 1.12
N GLU A 142 0.21 1.93 2.42
CA GLU A 142 -0.28 2.96 3.34
C GLU A 142 0.36 2.75 4.72
N PHE A 143 0.91 3.81 5.30
CA PHE A 143 1.26 3.83 6.72
C PHE A 143 1.23 5.22 7.35
N SER A 144 0.79 5.28 8.60
CA SER A 144 0.93 6.43 9.51
C SER A 144 0.53 6.02 10.94
N CYS A 145 0.56 6.94 11.91
CA CYS A 145 0.01 6.67 13.23
C CYS A 145 -1.49 7.04 13.27
N GLY A 146 -2.36 6.05 13.03
CA GLY A 146 -3.83 6.21 13.04
C GLY A 146 -4.49 5.72 14.32
N ASP A 147 -3.98 4.64 14.91
CA ASP A 147 -4.61 3.90 16.00
C ASP A 147 -4.11 4.31 17.40
N GLY A 148 -3.28 5.34 17.47
CA GLY A 148 -2.68 5.84 18.70
C GLY A 148 -3.62 6.71 19.53
N ASP A 149 -3.15 7.05 20.73
CA ASP A 149 -3.79 8.05 21.59
C ASP A 149 -3.63 9.49 21.03
N ALA A 150 -4.18 10.47 21.75
CA ALA A 150 -4.10 11.88 21.33
C ALA A 150 -2.67 12.44 21.29
N ALA A 151 -1.77 11.96 22.15
CA ALA A 151 -0.38 12.39 22.16
C ALA A 151 0.38 11.83 20.96
N GLN A 152 0.18 10.55 20.64
CA GLN A 152 0.76 9.89 19.47
C GLN A 152 0.25 10.49 18.15
N LYS A 153 -1.02 10.94 18.12
CA LYS A 153 -1.61 11.61 16.94
C LYS A 153 -1.42 13.12 16.91
N SER A 154 -0.72 13.70 17.90
CA SER A 154 -0.26 15.09 17.81
C SER A 154 0.74 15.24 16.66
N LEU A 155 0.95 16.46 16.16
CA LEU A 155 1.98 16.69 15.13
C LEU A 155 3.35 16.17 15.59
N ALA A 156 3.73 16.39 16.85
CA ALA A 156 4.99 15.88 17.40
C ALA A 156 5.04 14.35 17.40
N GLY A 157 3.93 13.69 17.74
CA GLY A 157 3.80 12.23 17.72
C GLY A 157 3.88 11.65 16.31
N GLN A 158 3.21 12.27 15.33
CA GLN A 158 3.29 11.86 13.93
C GLN A 158 4.71 11.98 13.37
N LYS A 159 5.39 13.09 13.67
CA LYS A 159 6.80 13.31 13.30
C LYS A 159 7.72 12.26 13.92
N ALA A 160 7.57 11.98 15.22
CA ALA A 160 8.37 10.96 15.89
C ALA A 160 8.15 9.57 15.29
N TYR A 161 6.89 9.19 15.06
CA TYR A 161 6.57 7.90 14.45
C TYR A 161 7.08 7.80 13.00
N MET A 162 6.98 8.88 12.20
CA MET A 162 7.49 8.91 10.83
C MET A 162 9.00 8.58 10.78
N ASP A 163 9.81 9.20 11.63
CA ASP A 163 11.25 8.93 11.68
C ASP A 163 11.55 7.46 12.00
N GLU A 164 10.90 6.93 13.04
CA GLU A 164 11.11 5.56 13.48
C GLU A 164 10.61 4.53 12.43
N ALA A 165 9.44 4.76 11.85
CA ALA A 165 8.85 3.89 10.84
C ALA A 165 9.67 3.90 9.55
N ILE A 166 10.09 5.07 9.04
CA ILE A 166 10.93 5.15 7.84
C ILE A 166 12.27 4.45 8.09
N LYS A 167 12.89 4.61 9.26
CA LYS A 167 14.11 3.87 9.60
C LYS A 167 13.92 2.34 9.49
N VAL A 168 12.79 1.80 9.96
CA VAL A 168 12.45 0.38 9.79
C VAL A 168 12.28 0.02 8.32
N LEU A 169 11.51 0.82 7.57
CA LEU A 169 11.20 0.57 6.17
C LEU A 169 12.45 0.64 5.28
N GLU A 170 13.35 1.57 5.55
CA GLU A 170 14.63 1.73 4.84
C GLU A 170 15.61 0.58 5.13
N SER A 171 15.75 0.20 6.39
CA SER A 171 16.67 -0.85 6.80
C SER A 171 16.19 -2.28 6.49
N ASN A 172 14.89 -2.47 6.25
CA ASN A 172 14.34 -3.79 5.94
C ASN A 172 14.58 -4.16 4.45
N PRO A 173 15.35 -5.20 4.14
CA PRO A 173 15.67 -5.58 2.76
C PRO A 173 14.48 -6.17 1.99
N LEU A 174 13.41 -6.58 2.67
CA LEU A 174 12.19 -7.06 2.03
C LEU A 174 11.33 -5.91 1.52
N VAL A 175 11.42 -4.72 2.13
CA VAL A 175 10.61 -3.57 1.74
C VAL A 175 11.15 -2.97 0.46
N TYR A 176 10.39 -3.14 -0.61
CA TYR A 176 10.68 -2.62 -1.95
C TYR A 176 10.21 -1.17 -2.10
N ARG A 177 8.99 -0.85 -1.65
CA ARG A 177 8.40 0.50 -1.69
C ARG A 177 7.53 0.73 -0.46
N TYR A 178 7.35 2.00 -0.11
CA TYR A 178 6.39 2.43 0.89
C TYR A 178 5.75 3.76 0.49
N SER A 179 4.58 4.06 1.06
CA SER A 179 3.88 5.32 0.84
C SER A 179 3.16 5.78 2.11
N TRP A 180 3.50 6.98 2.58
CA TRP A 180 2.85 7.57 3.75
C TRP A 180 1.37 7.87 3.49
N PHE A 181 0.52 7.61 4.48
CA PHE A 181 -0.88 8.00 4.49
C PHE A 181 -1.08 9.23 5.42
N ALA A 182 -1.34 10.43 4.92
CA ALA A 182 -1.77 10.76 3.55
C ALA A 182 -1.28 12.13 3.07
N SER A 183 -1.57 12.42 1.80
CA SER A 183 -1.39 13.76 1.25
C SER A 183 -2.28 14.79 1.95
N ARG A 184 -3.60 14.54 1.99
CA ARG A 184 -4.62 15.29 2.75
C ARG A 184 -5.74 14.36 3.21
N THR A 185 -6.10 14.39 4.48
CA THR A 185 -7.20 13.60 5.05
C THR A 185 -7.76 14.25 6.32
N THR A 186 -9.04 14.00 6.58
CA THR A 186 -9.68 14.36 7.85
C THR A 186 -9.81 13.17 8.81
N ALA A 187 -9.41 11.96 8.37
CA ALA A 187 -9.61 10.74 9.13
C ALA A 187 -8.62 10.57 10.29
N ILE A 188 -7.39 11.04 10.11
CA ILE A 188 -6.32 10.92 11.12
C ILE A 188 -5.75 12.32 11.39
N PRO A 189 -5.72 12.78 12.65
CA PRO A 189 -5.15 14.08 12.98
C PRO A 189 -3.66 14.20 12.61
N ASN A 190 -3.29 15.35 12.03
CA ASN A 190 -1.92 15.79 11.80
C ASN A 190 -1.05 14.89 10.88
N VAL A 191 -1.63 14.05 10.02
CA VAL A 191 -0.88 13.18 9.08
C VAL A 191 -0.65 13.79 7.69
N ASP A 192 -1.24 14.94 7.40
CA ASP A 192 -1.24 15.53 6.06
C ASP A 192 0.16 16.00 5.67
N LEU A 193 0.65 15.52 4.53
CA LEU A 193 1.90 16.01 3.93
C LEU A 193 1.72 17.35 3.21
N LEU A 194 0.50 17.67 2.75
CA LEU A 194 0.22 18.85 1.95
C LEU A 194 -0.77 19.79 2.65
N GLY A 195 -0.42 21.08 2.71
CA GLY A 195 -1.28 22.16 3.18
C GLY A 195 -2.11 22.75 2.04
N ALA A 196 -1.98 24.05 1.78
CA ALA A 196 -2.59 24.67 0.61
C ALA A 196 -2.01 24.09 -0.71
N SER A 197 -2.57 24.50 -1.85
CA SER A 197 -2.11 24.02 -3.15
C SER A 197 -0.62 24.35 -3.37
N GLY A 198 0.21 23.33 -3.58
CA GLY A 198 1.65 23.47 -3.80
C GLY A 198 2.49 23.63 -2.52
N GLU A 199 1.89 23.52 -1.33
CA GLU A 199 2.60 23.74 -0.07
C GLU A 199 2.73 22.43 0.74
N LEU A 200 3.96 22.13 1.17
CA LEU A 200 4.22 21.08 2.15
C LEU A 200 3.86 21.57 3.56
N THR A 201 3.24 20.70 4.36
CA THR A 201 3.17 20.89 5.82
C THR A 201 4.54 20.66 6.46
N ASP A 202 4.67 20.93 7.76
CA ASP A 202 5.90 20.59 8.50
C ASP A 202 6.18 19.07 8.51
N LEU A 203 5.14 18.25 8.48
CA LEU A 203 5.28 16.80 8.34
C LEU A 203 5.68 16.42 6.89
N GLY A 204 5.12 17.09 5.89
CA GLY A 204 5.48 16.95 4.48
C GLY A 204 6.96 17.19 4.22
N LYS A 205 7.50 18.28 4.77
CA LYS A 205 8.93 18.61 4.68
C LYS A 205 9.81 17.53 5.33
N GLN A 206 9.39 16.96 6.45
CA GLN A 206 10.12 15.88 7.09
C GLN A 206 10.10 14.59 6.26
N TYR A 207 8.95 14.24 5.67
CA TYR A 207 8.86 13.06 4.81
C TYR A 207 9.81 13.18 3.61
N GLU A 208 9.86 14.36 2.98
CA GLU A 208 10.74 14.64 1.85
C GLU A 208 12.23 14.45 2.20
N THR A 209 12.66 14.85 3.40
CA THR A 209 14.07 14.75 3.80
C THR A 209 14.46 13.39 4.38
N THR A 210 13.49 12.64 4.91
CA THR A 210 13.74 11.38 5.63
C THR A 210 13.65 10.17 4.69
N ALA A 211 12.77 10.21 3.69
CA ALA A 211 12.55 9.10 2.78
C ALA A 211 13.67 9.00 1.72
N THR A 212 14.35 7.85 1.62
CA THR A 212 15.53 7.68 0.74
C THR A 212 15.44 6.51 -0.23
N LYS A 213 14.58 5.51 -0.02
CA LYS A 213 14.29 4.44 -0.99
C LYS A 213 13.62 4.93 -2.28
N VAL A 214 13.26 6.21 -2.36
CA VAL A 214 12.86 6.90 -3.60
C VAL A 214 14.07 7.52 -4.32
N ALA A 215 15.20 7.75 -3.65
CA ALA A 215 16.38 8.40 -4.21
C ALA A 215 17.19 7.53 -5.20
N GLY A 216 16.84 6.24 -5.36
CA GLY A 216 17.44 5.37 -6.39
C GLY A 216 16.97 5.62 -7.83
N ALA A 217 16.20 6.69 -8.08
CA ALA A 217 15.68 7.04 -9.41
C ALA A 217 16.01 8.48 -9.88
N CYS A 218 16.80 9.24 -9.12
CA CYS A 218 17.24 10.60 -9.51
C CYS A 218 18.75 10.75 -9.69
N ASP A 219 19.52 9.67 -9.59
CA ASP A 219 20.89 9.62 -10.09
C ASP A 219 20.89 8.87 -11.43
N LEU A 220 20.66 9.60 -12.52
CA LEU A 220 21.18 9.39 -13.89
C LEU A 220 20.73 10.55 -14.80
#